data_AF-A0AAD5ZUV8-F1
#
_entry.id   AF-A0AAD5ZUV8-F1
#
_cell.length_a   1.000
_cell.length_b   1.000
_cell.length_c   1.000
_cell.angle_alpha   90.00
_cell.angle_beta   90.00
_cell.angle_gamma   90.00
#
_symmetry.space_group_name_H-M   'P 1'
#
loop_
_entity.id
_entity.type
_entity.pdbx_description
1 polymer ?
#
loop_
_entity_poly.entity_id
_entity_poly.type
_entity_poly.pdbx_seq_one_letter_code
_entity_poly.pdbx_strand_id
1 'polypeptide(L)'
;MATGWSCRMTHTKLLAAELMSVTVHPSSPPCFSLPRRTPSVISRAEILGIVVSLESKPNFLKFLVDDGTGCVPCILWLNPLVPSSDDDPTPELVRCQARTVRLGEQLRVRGRITVYRGELQITVRDVLVEKDPNMETFHRLDCVRIAKRSYHLDKDAFR
;
A
#
# COMPACT_ATOMS: atom_id res chain seq x y z
N MET A 1 -14.57 -9.41 26.37
CA MET A 1 -14.19 -10.08 25.10
C MET A 1 -14.67 -9.22 23.95
N ALA A 2 -13.82 -8.30 23.47
CA ALA A 2 -14.14 -7.47 22.31
C ALA A 2 -13.63 -8.19 21.06
N THR A 3 -14.55 -8.52 20.16
CA THR A 3 -14.29 -9.09 18.83
C THR A 3 -13.57 -8.03 17.99
N GLY A 4 -12.23 -8.07 18.01
CA GLY A 4 -11.40 -7.18 17.20
C GLY A 4 -11.72 -7.36 15.72
N TRP A 5 -12.25 -6.31 15.10
CA TRP A 5 -12.52 -6.31 13.66
C TRP A 5 -11.22 -6.64 12.92
N SER A 6 -11.25 -7.76 12.21
CA SER A 6 -10.14 -8.25 11.40
C SER A 6 -9.87 -7.24 10.27
N CYS A 7 -8.88 -6.35 10.46
CA CYS A 7 -8.40 -5.40 9.45
C CYS A 7 -7.67 -6.10 8.27
N ARG A 8 -7.99 -7.37 7.98
CA ARG A 8 -7.29 -8.18 6.97
C ARG A 8 -7.64 -7.78 5.53
N MET A 9 -8.75 -7.08 5.32
CA MET A 9 -9.28 -6.75 3.98
C MET A 9 -9.27 -5.25 3.64
N THR A 10 -9.05 -4.37 4.61
CA THR A 10 -9.08 -2.92 4.37
C THR A 10 -7.71 -2.40 3.94
N HIS A 11 -7.66 -1.61 2.86
CA HIS A 11 -6.45 -0.91 2.46
C HIS A 11 -6.24 0.28 3.38
N THR A 12 -5.22 0.21 4.24
CA THR A 12 -4.87 1.32 5.13
C THR A 12 -4.13 2.39 4.32
N LYS A 13 -4.59 3.64 4.38
CA LYS A 13 -3.87 4.77 3.75
C LYS A 13 -2.58 5.03 4.52
N LEU A 14 -1.45 5.04 3.81
CA LEU A 14 -0.11 5.20 4.38
C LEU A 14 0.73 6.12 3.52
N LEU A 15 1.58 6.90 4.18
CA LEU A 15 2.70 7.55 3.50
C LEU A 15 3.80 6.52 3.22
N ALA A 16 4.64 6.78 2.20
CA ALA A 16 5.75 5.91 1.84
C ALA A 16 6.70 5.69 3.02
N ALA A 17 7.08 6.75 3.74
CA ALA A 17 7.92 6.65 4.93
C ALA A 17 7.33 5.72 6.00
N GLU A 18 6.01 5.77 6.19
CA GLU A 18 5.34 4.91 7.17
C GLU A 18 5.36 3.46 6.72
N LEU A 19 5.04 3.19 5.45
CA LEU A 19 5.10 1.84 4.90
C LEU A 19 6.52 1.26 4.98
N MET A 20 7.55 2.04 4.68
CA MET A 20 8.95 1.59 4.75
C MET A 20 9.45 1.38 6.18
N SER A 21 8.75 1.94 7.18
CA SER A 21 9.03 1.72 8.61
C SER A 21 8.31 0.51 9.22
N VAL A 22 7.52 -0.22 8.42
CA VAL A 22 6.77 -1.39 8.87
C VAL A 22 7.71 -2.46 9.42
N THR A 23 7.38 -2.94 10.62
CA THR A 23 8.04 -4.12 11.19
C THR A 23 7.44 -5.39 10.58
N VAL A 24 8.30 -6.20 9.99
CA VAL A 24 7.95 -7.52 9.45
C VAL A 24 8.20 -8.56 10.52
N HIS A 25 7.15 -9.30 10.89
CA HIS A 25 7.24 -10.41 11.82
C HIS A 25 7.39 -11.72 11.05
N PRO A 26 8.34 -12.59 11.42
CA PRO A 26 8.54 -13.88 10.78
C PRO A 26 7.40 -14.82 11.16
N SER A 27 6.37 -14.88 10.31
CA SER A 27 5.26 -15.83 10.38
C SER A 27 4.93 -16.38 8.99
N SER A 28 4.14 -17.45 8.91
CA SER A 28 3.65 -18.01 7.64
C SER A 28 2.12 -17.92 7.59
N PRO A 29 1.53 -16.97 6.84
CA PRO A 29 2.17 -15.89 6.06
C PRO A 29 2.76 -14.76 6.94
N PRO A 30 3.65 -13.90 6.40
CA PRO A 30 4.25 -12.81 7.16
C PRO A 30 3.20 -11.85 7.73
N CYS A 31 3.48 -11.34 8.93
CA CYS A 31 2.64 -10.35 9.59
C CYS A 31 3.36 -9.00 9.61
N PHE A 32 2.62 -7.92 9.36
CA PHE A 32 3.17 -6.58 9.26
C PHE A 32 2.57 -5.71 10.35
N SER A 33 3.41 -4.99 11.09
CA SER A 33 2.92 -4.04 12.08
C SER A 33 3.52 -2.65 11.92
N LEU A 34 2.69 -1.64 12.07
CA LEU A 34 3.16 -0.25 12.19
C LEU A 34 3.45 0.08 13.65
N PRO A 35 4.66 0.59 13.95
CA PRO A 35 4.97 1.10 15.27
C PRO A 35 3.93 2.15 15.70
N ARG A 36 3.49 2.08 16.96
CA ARG A 36 2.63 3.09 17.60
C ARG A 36 1.20 3.19 17.05
N ARG A 37 0.68 2.25 16.24
CA ARG A 37 -0.71 2.26 15.74
C ARG A 37 -1.61 1.17 16.36
N THR A 38 -2.92 1.42 16.41
CA THR A 38 -3.98 0.43 16.72
C THR A 38 -5.09 0.38 15.64
N PRO A 39 -5.50 -0.82 15.16
CA PRO A 39 -4.76 -2.09 15.30
C PRO A 39 -3.38 -1.93 14.65
N SER A 40 -2.35 -2.48 15.31
CA SER A 40 -0.96 -2.36 14.85
C SER A 40 -0.72 -3.16 13.58
N VAL A 41 -1.49 -4.23 13.38
CA VAL A 41 -1.33 -5.17 12.26
C VAL A 41 -2.05 -4.66 11.02
N ILE A 42 -1.32 -4.66 9.92
CA ILE A 42 -1.80 -4.31 8.59
C ILE A 42 -1.46 -5.42 7.60
N SER A 43 -2.23 -5.53 6.53
CA SER A 43 -1.97 -6.50 5.44
C SER A 43 -2.06 -5.87 4.06
N ARG A 44 -2.73 -4.72 3.95
CA ARG A 44 -3.07 -4.03 2.71
C ARG A 44 -2.86 -2.54 2.89
N ALA A 45 -2.35 -1.91 1.85
CA ALA A 45 -2.06 -0.48 1.83
C ALA A 45 -2.74 0.21 0.64
N GLU A 46 -3.07 1.48 0.85
CA GLU A 46 -3.33 2.45 -0.21
C GLU A 46 -2.27 3.54 -0.10
N ILE A 47 -1.60 3.84 -1.20
CA ILE A 47 -0.65 4.95 -1.32
C ILE A 47 -1.06 5.84 -2.49
N LEU A 48 -0.62 7.09 -2.46
CA LEU A 48 -0.82 8.05 -3.54
C LEU A 48 0.48 8.82 -3.78
N GLY A 49 0.97 8.82 -5.01
CA GLY A 49 2.18 9.54 -5.38
C GLY A 49 2.47 9.48 -6.88
N ILE A 50 3.65 9.95 -7.27
CA ILE A 50 4.09 10.05 -8.66
C ILE A 50 4.92 8.82 -9.03
N VAL A 51 4.71 8.27 -10.22
CA VAL A 51 5.56 7.18 -10.73
C VAL A 51 6.93 7.72 -11.15
N VAL A 52 7.98 7.36 -10.40
CA VAL A 52 9.34 7.85 -10.62
C VAL A 52 10.27 6.82 -11.28
N SER A 53 9.84 5.55 -11.35
CA SER A 53 10.56 4.49 -12.06
C SER A 53 9.56 3.47 -12.59
N LEU A 54 9.84 2.90 -13.77
CA LEU A 54 8.99 1.89 -14.42
C LEU A 54 9.87 0.89 -15.17
N GLU A 55 9.74 -0.38 -14.80
CA GLU A 55 10.43 -1.51 -15.39
C GLU A 55 9.39 -2.55 -15.85
N SER A 56 9.38 -2.83 -17.15
CA SER A 56 8.49 -3.84 -17.73
C SER A 56 9.19 -5.18 -17.80
N LYS A 57 8.57 -6.22 -17.22
CA LYS A 57 8.97 -7.63 -17.36
C LYS A 57 7.86 -8.43 -18.04
N PRO A 58 8.15 -9.62 -18.59
CA PRO A 58 7.13 -10.44 -19.25
C PRO A 58 5.92 -10.76 -18.36
N ASN A 59 6.14 -10.98 -17.06
CA ASN A 59 5.10 -11.44 -16.14
C ASN A 59 4.57 -10.35 -15.20
N PHE A 60 5.24 -9.20 -15.10
CA PHE A 60 4.86 -8.12 -14.20
C PHE A 60 5.41 -6.76 -14.64
N LEU A 61 4.76 -5.69 -14.22
CA LEU A 61 5.33 -4.36 -14.18
C LEU A 61 5.83 -4.07 -12.77
N LYS A 62 7.06 -3.57 -12.67
CA LYS A 62 7.63 -3.04 -11.44
C LYS A 62 7.75 -1.54 -11.56
N PHE A 63 7.27 -0.79 -10.58
CA PHE A 63 7.36 0.65 -10.60
C PHE A 63 7.55 1.20 -9.18
N LEU A 64 8.10 2.41 -9.09
CA LEU A 64 8.25 3.13 -7.83
C LEU A 64 7.26 4.28 -7.78
N VAL A 65 6.55 4.43 -6.66
CA VAL A 65 5.65 5.55 -6.36
C VAL A 65 6.28 6.42 -5.29
N ASP A 66 6.51 7.69 -5.58
CA ASP A 66 7.06 8.69 -4.67
C ASP A 66 5.96 9.66 -4.19
N ASP A 67 5.78 9.77 -2.89
CA ASP A 67 4.82 10.70 -2.26
C ASP A 67 5.51 11.88 -1.54
N GLY A 68 6.81 12.08 -1.79
CA GLY A 68 7.66 13.08 -1.13
C GLY A 68 8.20 12.65 0.24
N THR A 69 7.77 11.51 0.78
CA THR A 69 8.29 10.94 2.04
C THR A 69 9.16 9.71 1.81
N GLY A 70 9.13 9.14 0.62
CA GLY A 70 9.91 7.98 0.21
C GLY A 70 9.36 7.37 -1.08
N CYS A 71 10.01 6.33 -1.58
CA CYS A 71 9.60 5.60 -2.78
C CYS A 71 9.14 4.19 -2.42
N VAL A 72 7.93 3.82 -2.81
CA VAL A 72 7.38 2.48 -2.56
C VAL A 72 7.46 1.61 -3.82
N PRO A 73 8.13 0.44 -3.76
CA PRO A 73 8.07 -0.55 -4.82
C PRO A 73 6.68 -1.15 -4.97
N CYS A 74 6.15 -1.11 -6.20
CA CYS A 74 4.84 -1.64 -6.57
C CYS A 74 5.00 -2.68 -7.68
N ILE A 75 4.37 -3.84 -7.51
CA ILE A 75 4.42 -4.97 -8.45
C ILE A 75 3.01 -5.26 -8.96
N LEU A 76 2.76 -4.98 -10.25
CA LEU A 76 1.52 -5.34 -10.94
C LEU A 76 1.77 -6.61 -11.78
N TRP A 77 1.17 -7.72 -11.36
CA TRP A 77 1.26 -8.99 -12.09
C TRP A 77 0.39 -8.97 -13.36
N LEU A 78 0.99 -9.29 -14.50
CA LEU A 78 0.33 -9.26 -15.82
C LEU A 78 -0.36 -10.59 -16.16
N ASN A 79 0.11 -11.69 -15.56
CA ASN A 79 -0.46 -13.02 -15.72
C ASN A 79 -0.32 -13.79 -14.40
N PRO A 80 -1.26 -13.63 -13.46
CA PRO A 80 -1.21 -14.39 -12.22
C PRO A 80 -1.44 -15.88 -12.54
N LEU A 81 -0.42 -16.71 -12.29
CA LEU A 81 -0.44 -18.16 -12.54
C LEU A 81 -1.57 -18.88 -11.79
N VAL A 82 -2.07 -18.28 -10.71
CA VAL A 82 -3.19 -18.77 -9.91
C VAL A 82 -3.97 -17.56 -9.40
N PRO A 83 -5.29 -17.44 -9.65
CA PRO A 83 -6.12 -16.49 -8.91
C PRO A 83 -6.05 -16.87 -7.43
N SER A 84 -5.46 -15.98 -6.63
CA SER A 84 -5.22 -16.18 -5.20
C SER A 84 -6.44 -15.89 -4.34
N SER A 85 -7.47 -15.26 -4.91
CA SER A 85 -8.76 -14.99 -4.30
C SER A 85 -9.82 -14.66 -5.37
N ASP A 86 -11.10 -14.84 -5.03
CA ASP A 86 -12.25 -14.40 -5.87
C ASP A 86 -12.24 -12.89 -6.18
N ASP A 87 -11.43 -12.14 -5.44
CA ASP A 87 -11.28 -10.69 -5.49
C ASP A 87 -10.22 -10.20 -6.51
N ASP A 88 -9.55 -11.12 -7.20
CA ASP A 88 -8.45 -10.81 -8.11
C ASP A 88 -8.96 -10.15 -9.43
N PRO A 89 -8.23 -9.17 -9.97
CA PRO A 89 -8.67 -8.43 -11.16
C PRO A 89 -8.71 -9.34 -12.40
N THR A 90 -9.70 -9.11 -13.26
CA THR A 90 -9.80 -9.82 -14.55
C THR A 90 -8.59 -9.51 -15.44
N PRO A 91 -8.20 -10.41 -16.36
CA PRO A 91 -7.08 -10.16 -17.27
C PRO A 91 -7.23 -8.88 -18.10
N GLU A 92 -8.46 -8.51 -18.47
CA GLU A 92 -8.76 -7.26 -19.15
C GLU A 92 -8.49 -6.03 -18.28
N LEU A 93 -8.94 -6.07 -17.02
CA LEU A 93 -8.68 -5.00 -16.06
C LEU A 93 -7.18 -4.85 -15.81
N VAL A 94 -6.43 -5.95 -15.66
CA VAL A 94 -4.97 -5.93 -15.52
C VAL A 94 -4.30 -5.25 -16.72
N ARG A 95 -4.73 -5.56 -17.94
CA ARG A 95 -4.20 -4.90 -19.15
C ARG A 95 -4.50 -3.40 -19.18
N CYS A 96 -5.70 -2.99 -18.75
CA CYS A 96 -6.06 -1.58 -18.64
C CYS A 96 -5.17 -0.88 -17.60
N GLN A 97 -5.02 -1.47 -16.41
CA GLN A 97 -4.14 -0.96 -15.36
C GLN A 97 -2.69 -0.84 -15.82
N ALA A 98 -2.17 -1.83 -16.54
CA ALA A 98 -0.80 -1.80 -17.06
C ALA A 98 -0.54 -0.63 -18.02
N ARG A 99 -1.54 -0.22 -18.81
CA ARG A 99 -1.46 0.96 -19.69
C ARG A 99 -1.52 2.28 -18.92
N THR A 100 -2.17 2.27 -17.75
CA THR A 100 -2.31 3.41 -16.86
C THR A 100 -1.00 3.79 -16.18
N VAL A 101 -0.15 2.81 -15.87
CA VAL A 101 1.14 3.07 -15.19
C VAL A 101 2.15 3.66 -16.17
N ARG A 102 2.44 4.96 -16.02
CA ARG A 102 3.41 5.71 -16.85
C ARG A 102 4.28 6.59 -15.95
N LEU A 103 5.54 6.79 -16.35
CA LEU A 103 6.44 7.72 -15.66
C LEU A 103 5.83 9.14 -15.58
N GLY A 104 5.95 9.76 -14.41
CA GLY A 104 5.41 11.10 -14.13
C GLY A 104 3.92 11.14 -13.82
N GLU A 105 3.20 10.02 -13.95
CA GLU A 105 1.77 9.96 -13.65
C GLU A 105 1.52 9.92 -12.13
N GLN A 106 0.51 10.64 -11.65
CA GLN A 106 0.07 10.59 -10.26
C GLN A 106 -0.94 9.45 -10.08
N LEU A 107 -0.56 8.44 -9.32
CA LEU A 107 -1.34 7.21 -9.15
C LEU A 107 -1.74 6.98 -7.70
N ARG A 108 -3.01 6.65 -7.49
CA ARG A 108 -3.46 5.94 -6.30
C ARG A 108 -3.28 4.45 -6.53
N VAL A 109 -2.52 3.80 -5.65
CA VAL A 109 -2.19 2.37 -5.75
C VAL A 109 -2.70 1.66 -4.51
N ARG A 110 -3.45 0.58 -4.72
CA ARG A 110 -3.94 -0.30 -3.65
C ARG A 110 -3.45 -1.70 -3.85
N GLY A 111 -3.07 -2.36 -2.77
CA GLY A 111 -2.61 -3.73 -2.84
C GLY A 111 -2.28 -4.37 -1.50
N ARG A 112 -1.76 -5.60 -1.59
CA ARG A 112 -1.26 -6.35 -0.44
C ARG A 112 0.18 -5.94 -0.15
N ILE A 113 0.50 -5.78 1.13
CA ILE A 113 1.87 -5.58 1.58
C ILE A 113 2.56 -6.94 1.54
N THR A 114 3.72 -6.99 0.91
CA THR A 114 4.51 -8.21 0.74
C THR A 114 5.98 -7.89 0.93
N VAL A 115 6.78 -8.91 1.22
CA VAL A 115 8.24 -8.81 1.26
C VAL A 115 8.81 -9.75 0.22
N TYR A 116 9.70 -9.24 -0.61
CA TYR A 116 10.40 -10.05 -1.60
C TYR A 116 11.89 -9.77 -1.54
N ARG A 117 12.69 -10.82 -1.30
CA ARG A 117 14.16 -10.72 -1.13
C ARG A 117 14.58 -9.66 -0.09
N GLY A 118 13.82 -9.56 0.99
CA GLY A 118 14.09 -8.61 2.08
C GLY A 118 13.48 -7.22 1.91
N GLU A 119 12.97 -6.90 0.72
CA GLU A 119 12.40 -5.58 0.42
C GLU A 119 10.88 -5.55 0.58
N LEU A 120 10.36 -4.54 1.28
CA LEU A 120 8.93 -4.26 1.37
C LEU A 120 8.41 -3.74 0.02
N GLN A 121 7.28 -4.28 -0.42
CA GLN A 121 6.64 -3.89 -1.68
C GLN A 121 5.12 -4.06 -1.61
N ILE A 122 4.40 -3.33 -2.45
CA ILE A 122 2.97 -3.52 -2.67
C ILE A 122 2.77 -4.46 -3.87
N THR A 123 2.15 -5.61 -3.63
CA THR A 123 1.55 -6.41 -4.70
C THR A 123 0.21 -5.80 -5.08
N VAL A 124 0.18 -5.17 -6.25
CA VAL A 124 -0.89 -4.28 -6.70
C VAL A 124 -2.16 -5.08 -6.99
N ARG A 125 -3.28 -4.60 -6.44
CA ARG A 125 -4.65 -5.04 -6.78
C ARG A 125 -5.25 -4.11 -7.84
N ASP A 126 -5.18 -2.81 -7.57
CA ASP A 126 -5.72 -1.79 -8.46
C ASP A 126 -4.87 -0.51 -8.48
N VAL A 127 -4.85 0.17 -9.63
CA VAL A 127 -4.27 1.49 -9.85
C VAL A 127 -5.31 2.44 -10.43
N LEU A 128 -5.29 3.69 -9.99
CA LEU A 128 -6.13 4.76 -10.51
C LEU A 128 -5.28 6.01 -10.76
N VAL A 129 -5.47 6.66 -11.91
CA VAL A 129 -4.93 7.99 -12.18
C VAL A 129 -5.73 9.02 -11.41
N GLU A 130 -5.05 9.78 -10.56
CA GLU A 130 -5.65 10.91 -9.86
C GLU A 130 -5.36 12.20 -10.62
N LYS A 131 -6.42 12.84 -11.13
CA LYS A 131 -6.31 14.07 -11.93
C LYS A 131 -6.50 15.35 -11.12
N ASP A 132 -7.12 15.25 -9.95
CA ASP A 132 -7.33 16.40 -9.08
C ASP A 132 -6.05 16.63 -8.25
N PRO A 133 -5.39 17.79 -8.41
CA PRO A 133 -4.15 18.09 -7.70
C PRO A 133 -4.32 18.12 -6.18
N ASN A 134 -5.54 18.34 -5.68
CA ASN A 134 -5.80 18.38 -4.25
C ASN A 134 -5.80 16.99 -3.61
N MET A 135 -5.91 15.92 -4.41
CA MET A 135 -5.99 14.55 -3.90
C MET A 135 -4.76 14.13 -3.11
N GLU A 136 -3.58 14.62 -3.47
CA GLU A 136 -2.35 14.40 -2.72
C GLU A 136 -2.47 14.97 -1.30
N THR A 137 -2.96 16.21 -1.19
CA THR A 137 -3.17 16.88 0.10
C THR A 137 -4.21 16.14 0.94
N PHE A 138 -5.34 15.75 0.33
CA PHE A 138 -6.38 15.00 1.03
C PHE A 138 -5.89 13.63 1.52
N HIS A 139 -5.13 12.90 0.69
CA HIS A 139 -4.55 11.62 1.07
C HIS A 139 -3.58 11.78 2.24
N ARG A 140 -2.68 12.79 2.20
CA ARG A 140 -1.77 13.08 3.32
C ARG A 140 -2.52 13.41 4.61
N LEU A 141 -3.55 14.25 4.54
CA LEU A 141 -4.39 14.57 5.70
C LEU A 141 -5.07 13.33 6.27
N ASP A 142 -5.55 12.43 5.41
CA ASP A 142 -6.12 11.17 5.81
C ASP A 142 -5.10 10.25 6.48
N CYS A 143 -3.90 10.10 5.92
CA CYS A 143 -2.82 9.32 6.53
C CYS A 143 -2.52 9.84 7.93
N VAL A 144 -2.32 11.15 8.10
CA VAL A 144 -2.07 11.79 9.41
C VAL A 144 -3.25 11.58 10.37
N ARG A 145 -4.49 11.73 9.89
CA ARG A 145 -5.69 11.54 10.72
C ARG A 145 -5.84 10.11 11.19
N ILE A 146 -5.65 9.13 10.31
CA ILE A 146 -5.68 7.70 10.63
C ILE A 146 -4.58 7.40 11.64
N ALA A 147 -3.36 7.89 11.39
CA ALA A 147 -2.24 7.76 12.29
C ALA A 147 -2.59 8.30 13.69
N LYS A 148 -3.09 9.53 13.80
CA LYS A 148 -3.51 10.18 15.05
C LYS A 148 -4.62 9.46 15.80
N ARG A 149 -5.61 8.92 15.09
CA ARG A 149 -6.68 8.12 15.71
C ARG A 149 -6.18 6.76 16.21
N SER A 150 -5.07 6.29 15.64
CA SER A 150 -4.41 5.03 15.99
C SER A 150 -3.23 5.19 16.95
N TYR A 151 -2.72 6.41 17.19
CA TYR A 151 -1.62 6.67 18.13
C TYR A 151 -2.12 6.62 19.58
N HIS A 152 -1.49 5.77 20.38
CA HIS A 152 -1.44 5.99 21.83
C HIS A 152 -0.54 7.20 22.08
N LEU A 153 -1.13 8.39 22.14
CA LEU A 153 -0.62 9.33 23.14
C LEU A 153 -0.97 8.67 24.47
N ASP A 154 0.03 8.17 25.20
CA ASP A 154 -0.16 7.79 26.60
C ASP A 154 -0.82 8.99 27.27
N LYS A 155 -2.12 8.91 27.52
CA LYS A 155 -2.84 9.94 28.27
C LYS A 155 -2.36 9.99 29.73
N ASP A 156 -1.53 9.02 30.13
CA ASP A 156 -0.97 8.84 31.47
C ASP A 156 0.53 9.17 31.55
N ALA A 157 1.23 9.52 30.45
CA ALA A 157 2.65 9.87 30.49
C ALA A 157 2.93 11.26 31.11
N PHE A 158 1.89 12.00 31.47
CA PHE A 158 1.97 13.33 32.09
C PHE A 158 1.09 13.46 33.34
N ARG A 159 0.78 12.35 34.02
CA ARG A 159 0.01 12.38 35.27
C ARG A 159 0.88 12.12 36.49
#